data_AF-A0A7C5YAP1-F1
#
_entry.id   AF-A0A7C5YAP1-F1
#
_cell.length_a   1.000
_cell.length_b   1.000
_cell.length_c   1.000
_cell.angle_alpha   90.00
_cell.angle_beta   90.00
_cell.angle_gamma   90.00
#
_symmetry.space_group_name_H-M   'P 1'
#
loop_
_entity.id
_entity.type
_entity.pdbx_description
1 polymer ?
#
loop_
_entity_poly.entity_id
_entity_poly.type
_entity_poly.pdbx_seq_one_letter_code
_entity_poly.pdbx_strand_id
1 'polypeptide(L)'
;QVSGNVPVTKALDRMSKKMVRSKKISTAFKILKESYTSGGNTIAVLTSLSESLEMLQQVEKERKSIMSQYTLMIYAISFIFLGVVVMINKLLLPIFASPQLVGAGMGMGLGIIDPCSVCSGAACNVCDSLAFLAYNFLGLEKGRPYYYVSIFFLLSLIQATFSGIVAGQIAEGSARAGIKHSIILMAVIVALYLLLFRIGLIGV
;
A
#
# COMPACT_ATOMS: atom_id res chain seq x y z
N GLN A 1 -23.52 47.20 -25.81
CA GLN A 1 -24.75 47.91 -25.40
C GLN A 1 -25.93 46.94 -25.47
N VAL A 2 -26.38 46.42 -24.32
CA VAL A 2 -27.80 46.07 -24.08
C VAL A 2 -28.04 46.38 -22.61
N SER A 3 -28.17 47.68 -22.35
CA SER A 3 -28.92 48.19 -21.21
C SER A 3 -30.38 47.89 -21.50
N GLY A 4 -30.88 46.75 -21.01
CA GLY A 4 -32.28 46.45 -20.99
C GLY A 4 -32.65 46.15 -19.56
N ASN A 5 -33.48 47.01 -18.97
CA ASN A 5 -34.18 46.83 -17.71
C ASN A 5 -35.14 45.63 -17.81
N VAL A 6 -34.60 44.45 -18.07
CA VAL A 6 -35.33 43.20 -18.16
C VAL A 6 -35.16 42.56 -16.79
N PRO A 7 -36.23 42.48 -15.97
CA PRO A 7 -36.11 41.90 -14.65
C PRO A 7 -35.48 40.51 -14.76
N VAL A 8 -34.54 40.19 -13.88
CA VAL A 8 -33.75 38.94 -13.89
C VAL A 8 -34.65 37.71 -14.04
N THR A 9 -35.86 37.79 -13.51
CA THR A 9 -36.91 36.78 -13.67
C THR A 9 -37.30 36.51 -15.13
N LYS A 10 -37.39 37.53 -15.99
CA LYS A 10 -37.67 37.39 -17.43
C LYS A 10 -36.48 36.85 -18.23
N ALA A 11 -35.26 37.11 -17.78
CA ALA A 11 -34.05 36.50 -18.39
C ALA A 11 -33.96 35.01 -18.04
N LEU A 12 -34.23 34.65 -16.77
CA LEU A 12 -34.32 33.27 -16.31
C LEU A 12 -35.45 32.48 -17.00
N ASP A 13 -36.60 33.12 -17.25
CA ASP A 13 -37.75 32.48 -17.90
C ASP A 13 -37.47 32.14 -19.36
N ARG A 14 -36.73 33.01 -20.09
CA ARG A 14 -36.26 32.71 -21.45
C ARG A 14 -35.22 31.59 -21.48
N MET A 15 -34.37 31.48 -20.45
CA MET A 15 -33.38 30.42 -20.31
C MET A 15 -34.02 29.07 -19.94
N SER A 16 -35.03 29.08 -19.06
CA SER A 16 -35.86 27.93 -18.71
C SER A 16 -36.59 27.36 -19.92
N LYS A 17 -37.20 28.22 -20.75
CA LYS A 17 -37.84 27.81 -22.01
C LYS A 17 -36.87 27.24 -23.05
N LYS A 18 -35.57 27.57 -22.98
CA LYS A 18 -34.53 27.00 -23.85
C LYS A 18 -33.93 25.69 -23.32
N MET A 19 -33.96 25.44 -22.01
CA MET A 19 -33.41 24.24 -21.36
C MET A 19 -34.45 23.12 -21.12
N VAL A 20 -35.55 23.11 -21.86
CA VAL A 20 -36.66 22.12 -21.82
C VAL A 20 -36.25 20.76 -22.41
N ARG A 21 -35.02 20.29 -22.14
CA ARG A 21 -34.58 18.94 -22.55
C ARG A 21 -34.70 17.90 -21.44
N SER A 22 -34.83 18.31 -20.17
CA SER A 22 -35.02 17.38 -19.07
C SER A 22 -35.97 17.95 -18.02
N LYS A 23 -37.02 17.19 -17.68
CA LYS A 23 -38.04 17.54 -16.69
C LYS A 23 -37.41 17.92 -15.33
N LYS A 24 -36.24 17.36 -15.00
CA LYS A 24 -35.49 17.63 -13.76
C LYS A 24 -34.87 19.04 -13.71
N ILE A 25 -34.39 19.55 -14.85
CA ILE A 25 -33.70 20.87 -14.91
C ILE A 25 -34.72 22.00 -14.73
N SER A 26 -35.91 21.88 -15.34
CA SER A 26 -36.99 22.87 -15.20
C SER A 26 -37.46 23.02 -13.74
N THR A 27 -37.61 21.90 -13.03
CA THR A 27 -37.99 21.91 -11.60
C THR A 27 -36.92 22.57 -10.72
N ALA A 28 -35.64 22.28 -10.96
CA ALA A 28 -34.53 22.88 -10.22
C ALA A 28 -34.47 24.41 -10.39
N PHE A 29 -34.62 24.90 -11.62
CA PHE A 29 -34.66 26.35 -11.89
C PHE A 29 -35.90 27.03 -11.30
N LYS A 30 -37.04 26.34 -11.23
CA LYS A 30 -38.26 26.86 -10.58
C LYS A 30 -38.09 27.02 -9.07
N ILE A 31 -37.48 26.05 -8.39
CA ILE A 31 -37.17 26.11 -6.95
C ILE A 31 -36.12 27.20 -6.67
N LEU A 32 -35.10 27.32 -7.52
CA LEU A 32 -34.07 28.36 -7.40
C LEU A 32 -34.66 29.77 -7.56
N LYS A 33 -35.60 29.97 -8.49
CA LYS A 33 -36.32 31.23 -8.66
C LYS A 33 -37.18 31.56 -7.42
N GLU A 34 -37.88 30.57 -6.88
CA GLU A 34 -38.77 30.76 -5.72
C GLU A 34 -37.99 31.09 -4.44
N SER A 35 -36.85 30.43 -4.21
CA SER A 35 -35.94 30.71 -3.09
C SER A 35 -35.25 32.07 -3.21
N TYR A 36 -34.86 32.48 -4.42
CA TYR A 36 -34.26 33.79 -4.67
C TYR A 36 -35.28 34.94 -4.49
N THR A 37 -36.56 34.67 -4.79
CA THR A 37 -37.66 35.65 -4.65
C THR A 37 -38.18 35.73 -3.21
N SER A 38 -38.06 34.63 -2.46
CA SER A 38 -38.51 34.52 -1.06
C SER A 38 -37.50 35.04 -0.03
N GLY A 39 -36.59 35.93 -0.44
CA GLY A 39 -35.56 36.63 0.34
C GLY A 39 -35.55 36.35 1.85
N GLY A 40 -34.56 35.58 2.31
CA GLY A 40 -34.45 35.26 3.73
C GLY A 40 -33.01 35.08 4.19
N ASN A 41 -32.34 36.20 4.47
CA ASN A 41 -31.07 36.31 5.18
C ASN A 41 -29.86 35.61 4.54
N THR A 42 -29.32 36.24 3.48
CA THR A 42 -28.03 35.85 2.86
C THR A 42 -26.88 35.79 3.87
N ILE A 43 -26.92 36.59 4.95
CA ILE A 43 -25.92 36.57 6.03
C ILE A 43 -26.05 35.27 6.83
N ALA A 44 -27.26 34.86 7.23
CA ALA A 44 -27.46 33.57 7.91
C ALA A 44 -27.03 32.38 7.05
N VAL A 45 -27.32 32.41 5.74
CA VAL A 45 -26.87 31.37 4.80
C VAL A 45 -25.34 31.37 4.68
N LEU A 46 -24.71 32.54 4.57
CA LEU A 46 -23.24 32.67 4.49
C LEU A 46 -22.57 32.22 5.79
N THR A 47 -23.12 32.56 6.95
CA THR A 47 -22.61 32.14 8.27
C THR A 47 -22.68 30.62 8.41
N SER A 48 -23.81 30.00 8.07
CA SER A 48 -23.96 28.54 8.11
C SER A 48 -23.05 27.82 7.09
N LEU A 49 -22.85 28.40 5.90
CA LEU A 49 -21.89 27.89 4.92
C LEU A 49 -20.45 28.00 5.42
N SER A 50 -20.08 29.14 6.01
CA SER A 50 -18.74 29.37 6.56
C SER A 50 -18.43 28.38 7.68
N GLU A 51 -19.37 28.19 8.61
CA GLU A 51 -19.28 27.17 9.67
C GLU A 51 -19.18 25.75 9.10
N SER A 52 -19.94 25.43 8.04
CA SER A 52 -19.83 24.15 7.34
C SER A 52 -18.48 23.97 6.65
N LEU A 53 -17.91 25.03 6.07
CA LEU A 53 -16.58 25.00 5.45
C LEU A 53 -15.48 24.85 6.51
N GLU A 54 -15.59 25.51 7.66
CA GLU A 54 -14.67 25.34 8.80
C GLU A 54 -14.73 23.90 9.33
N MET A 55 -15.93 23.33 9.51
CA MET A 55 -16.11 21.93 9.89
C MET A 55 -15.49 20.98 8.85
N LEU A 56 -15.70 21.22 7.55
CA LEU A 56 -15.09 20.42 6.49
C LEU A 56 -13.56 20.52 6.51
N GLN A 57 -13.01 21.72 6.69
CA GLN A 57 -11.57 21.92 6.83
C GLN A 57 -11.01 21.17 8.04
N GLN A 58 -11.73 21.20 9.16
CA GLN A 58 -11.35 20.46 10.36
C GLN A 58 -11.35 18.95 10.10
N VAL A 59 -12.40 18.42 9.44
CA VAL A 59 -12.48 17.00 9.05
C VAL A 59 -11.36 16.61 8.09
N GLU A 60 -11.02 17.45 7.10
CA GLU A 60 -9.88 17.20 6.18
C GLU A 60 -8.55 17.17 6.92
N LYS A 61 -8.35 18.08 7.89
CA LYS A 61 -7.15 18.14 8.73
C LYS A 61 -7.03 16.91 9.63
N GLU A 62 -8.13 16.48 10.24
CA GLU A 62 -8.21 15.25 11.03
C GLU A 62 -7.95 14.03 10.16
N ARG A 63 -8.57 13.95 8.96
CA ARG A 63 -8.30 12.90 7.98
C ARG A 63 -6.82 12.82 7.65
N LYS A 64 -6.15 13.93 7.34
CA LYS A 64 -4.72 13.94 7.00
C LYS A 64 -3.86 13.39 8.14
N SER A 65 -4.16 13.76 9.38
CA SER A 65 -3.46 13.26 10.57
C SER A 65 -3.66 11.75 10.75
N ILE A 66 -4.91 11.29 10.68
CA ILE A 66 -5.27 9.88 10.82
C ILE A 66 -4.62 9.05 9.69
N MET A 67 -4.73 9.50 8.44
CA MET A 67 -4.14 8.81 7.29
C MET A 67 -2.61 8.71 7.42
N SER A 68 -1.95 9.79 7.84
CA SER A 68 -0.50 9.78 8.10
C SER A 68 -0.11 8.77 9.18
N GLN A 69 -0.92 8.62 10.23
CA GLN A 69 -0.66 7.66 11.30
C GLN A 69 -0.81 6.21 10.81
N TYR A 70 -1.82 5.91 9.99
CA TYR A 70 -1.98 4.57 9.39
C TYR A 70 -0.83 4.20 8.45
N THR A 71 -0.32 5.16 7.67
CA THR A 71 0.85 4.93 6.81
C THR A 71 2.05 4.50 7.66
N LEU A 72 2.32 5.14 8.80
CA LEU A 72 3.42 4.77 9.70
C LEU A 72 3.29 3.33 10.23
N MET A 73 2.08 2.88 10.57
CA MET A 73 1.83 1.52 11.02
C MET A 73 2.20 0.47 9.95
N ILE A 74 1.96 0.76 8.67
CA ILE A 74 2.31 -0.13 7.56
C ILE A 74 3.83 -0.32 7.46
N TYR A 75 4.61 0.77 7.59
CA TYR A 75 6.07 0.69 7.63
C TYR A 75 6.57 -0.07 8.87
N ALA A 76 5.89 0.08 10.02
CA ALA A 76 6.23 -0.67 11.23
C ALA A 76 6.04 -2.21 11.05
N ILE A 77 4.97 -2.64 10.39
CA ILE A 77 4.72 -4.07 10.10
C ILE A 77 5.84 -4.63 9.21
N SER A 78 6.27 -3.87 8.20
CA SER A 78 7.40 -4.27 7.35
C SER A 78 8.70 -4.45 8.13
N PHE A 79 8.98 -3.57 9.10
CA PHE A 79 10.16 -3.68 9.93
C PHE A 79 10.10 -4.88 10.89
N ILE A 80 8.93 -5.13 11.50
CA ILE A 80 8.70 -6.31 12.35
C ILE A 80 8.91 -7.59 11.53
N PHE A 81 8.37 -7.65 10.31
CA PHE A 81 8.54 -8.80 9.43
C PHE A 81 10.01 -9.08 9.14
N LEU A 82 10.80 -8.05 8.84
CA LEU A 82 12.24 -8.17 8.67
C LEU A 82 12.94 -8.67 9.94
N GLY A 83 12.53 -8.18 11.11
CA GLY A 83 13.03 -8.66 12.41
C GLY A 83 12.77 -10.15 12.63
N VAL A 84 11.57 -10.64 12.27
CA VAL A 84 11.23 -12.06 12.34
C VAL A 84 12.11 -12.88 11.39
N VAL A 85 12.33 -12.40 10.16
CA VAL A 85 13.23 -13.07 9.20
C VAL A 85 14.64 -13.19 9.77
N VAL A 86 15.19 -12.12 10.35
CA VAL A 86 16.53 -12.15 10.97
C VAL A 86 16.58 -13.13 12.13
N MET A 87 15.58 -13.07 13.01
CA MET A 87 15.48 -13.94 14.19
C MET A 87 15.42 -15.41 13.77
N ILE A 88 14.56 -15.75 12.80
CA ILE A 88 14.45 -17.11 12.29
C ILE A 88 15.75 -17.54 11.65
N ASN A 89 16.36 -16.75 10.76
CA ASN A 89 17.62 -17.15 10.12
C ASN A 89 18.74 -17.38 11.16
N LYS A 90 18.81 -16.57 12.23
CA LYS A 90 19.80 -16.76 13.30
C LYS A 90 19.52 -17.95 14.21
N LEU A 91 18.27 -18.35 14.41
CA LEU A 91 17.91 -19.52 15.21
C LEU A 91 18.01 -20.81 14.38
N LEU A 92 17.55 -20.78 13.13
CA LEU A 92 17.41 -21.93 12.26
C LEU A 92 18.77 -22.43 11.74
N LEU A 93 19.67 -21.52 11.34
CA LEU A 93 21.01 -21.87 10.84
C LEU A 93 21.86 -22.69 11.83
N PRO A 94 22.04 -22.29 13.11
CA PRO A 94 22.84 -23.07 14.06
C PRO A 94 22.18 -24.40 14.43
N ILE A 95 20.84 -24.49 14.44
CA ILE A 95 20.12 -25.74 14.71
C ILE A 95 20.36 -26.77 13.58
N PHE A 96 20.50 -26.33 12.34
CA PHE A 96 20.83 -27.22 11.21
C PHE A 96 22.32 -27.52 11.09
N ALA A 97 23.18 -26.62 11.56
CA ALA A 97 24.64 -26.79 11.54
C ALA A 97 25.19 -27.57 12.74
N SER A 98 24.38 -27.86 13.78
CA SER A 98 24.77 -28.69 14.93
C SER A 98 24.45 -30.18 14.68
N PRO A 99 25.41 -31.03 14.29
CA PRO A 99 25.18 -32.46 14.08
C PRO A 99 25.07 -33.26 15.40
N GLN A 100 24.98 -32.62 16.58
CA GLN A 100 25.13 -33.31 17.87
C GLN A 100 23.94 -34.18 18.33
N LEU A 101 23.01 -34.57 17.46
CA LEU A 101 21.92 -35.47 17.86
C LEU A 101 21.58 -36.56 16.83
N VAL A 102 22.59 -37.23 16.27
CA VAL A 102 22.38 -38.51 15.58
C VAL A 102 23.50 -39.48 15.95
N GLY A 103 23.18 -40.43 16.85
CA GLY A 103 24.03 -41.56 17.17
C GLY A 103 24.24 -42.46 15.95
N ALA A 104 25.40 -43.10 15.89
CA ALA A 104 25.81 -44.03 14.84
C ALA A 104 24.83 -45.21 14.70
N GLY A 105 24.05 -45.23 13.62
CA GLY A 105 23.17 -46.32 13.25
C GLY A 105 22.39 -45.99 11.99
N MET A 106 22.44 -46.84 10.98
CA MET A 106 21.71 -46.68 9.72
C MET A 106 20.21 -46.45 9.96
N GLY A 107 19.64 -45.40 9.35
CA GLY A 107 18.20 -45.27 9.14
C GLY A 107 17.57 -44.02 9.75
N MET A 108 17.36 -43.01 8.90
CA MET A 108 16.60 -41.77 9.15
C MET A 108 17.06 -40.91 10.34
N GLY A 109 18.21 -40.26 10.16
CA GLY A 109 18.44 -38.99 10.85
C GLY A 109 17.45 -37.95 10.34
N LEU A 110 16.68 -37.32 11.25
CA LEU A 110 15.98 -36.06 10.99
C LEU A 110 16.98 -34.89 10.84
N GLY A 111 18.03 -35.10 10.05
CA GLY A 111 18.85 -34.03 9.51
C GLY A 111 18.08 -33.46 8.34
N ILE A 112 17.40 -32.34 8.56
CA ILE A 112 16.72 -31.58 7.50
C ILE A 112 17.80 -31.06 6.56
N ILE A 113 18.13 -31.86 5.56
CA ILE A 113 18.90 -31.48 4.38
C ILE A 113 18.13 -30.43 3.59
N ASP A 114 18.84 -29.51 2.95
CA ASP A 114 18.21 -28.51 2.08
C ASP A 114 17.30 -29.21 1.06
N PRO A 115 15.99 -28.89 1.00
CA PRO A 115 15.05 -29.60 0.12
C PRO A 115 15.39 -29.45 -1.37
N CYS A 116 16.28 -28.51 -1.72
CA CYS A 116 16.82 -28.36 -3.06
C CYS A 116 17.98 -29.30 -3.40
N SER A 117 18.67 -29.92 -2.43
CA SER A 117 19.78 -30.86 -2.71
C SER A 117 19.32 -32.29 -3.04
N VAL A 118 18.07 -32.63 -2.67
CA VAL A 118 17.44 -33.94 -2.91
C VAL A 118 16.22 -33.84 -3.83
N CYS A 119 16.08 -32.70 -4.51
CA CYS A 119 15.00 -32.49 -5.45
C CYS A 119 15.10 -33.45 -6.65
N SER A 120 13.96 -34.02 -7.06
CA SER A 120 13.83 -34.72 -8.34
C SER A 120 12.56 -34.25 -9.09
N GLY A 121 12.67 -34.03 -10.40
CA GLY A 121 11.56 -33.63 -11.28
C GLY A 121 11.30 -32.12 -11.37
N ALA A 122 10.06 -31.74 -11.73
CA ALA A 122 9.67 -30.35 -12.02
C ALA A 122 9.79 -29.38 -10.83
N ALA A 123 9.87 -29.91 -9.60
CA ALA A 123 10.13 -29.11 -8.39
C ALA A 123 11.52 -28.45 -8.42
N CYS A 124 12.47 -28.96 -9.23
CA CYS A 124 13.83 -28.42 -9.26
C CYS A 124 13.91 -27.11 -10.05
N ASN A 125 12.95 -26.85 -10.96
CA ASN A 125 12.85 -25.55 -11.64
C ASN A 125 12.58 -24.42 -10.63
N VAL A 126 11.86 -24.71 -9.54
CA VAL A 126 11.65 -23.76 -8.45
C VAL A 126 12.96 -23.55 -7.69
N CYS A 127 13.74 -24.61 -7.44
CA CYS A 127 15.05 -24.51 -6.81
C CYS A 127 16.09 -23.76 -7.67
N ASP A 128 16.06 -23.93 -9.00
CA ASP A 128 16.96 -23.23 -9.93
C ASP A 128 16.62 -21.75 -10.06
N SER A 129 15.32 -21.41 -10.12
CA SER A 129 14.88 -20.00 -10.11
C SER A 129 15.19 -19.31 -8.78
N LEU A 130 15.04 -20.04 -7.67
CA LEU A 130 15.39 -19.56 -6.34
C LEU A 130 16.91 -19.42 -6.17
N ALA A 131 17.70 -20.34 -6.72
CA ALA A 131 19.15 -20.25 -6.80
C ALA A 131 19.60 -19.05 -7.65
N PHE A 132 18.94 -18.79 -8.78
CA PHE A 132 19.25 -17.61 -9.60
C PHE A 132 19.07 -16.31 -8.81
N LEU A 133 17.95 -16.18 -8.08
CA LEU A 133 17.70 -15.04 -7.18
C LEU A 133 18.74 -14.96 -6.06
N ALA A 134 19.04 -16.08 -5.41
CA ALA A 134 20.00 -16.17 -4.31
C ALA A 134 21.42 -15.73 -4.73
N TYR A 135 21.89 -16.22 -5.87
CA TYR A 135 23.27 -16.01 -6.32
C TYR A 135 23.46 -14.70 -7.10
N ASN A 136 22.52 -14.32 -7.96
CA ASN A 136 22.66 -13.09 -8.78
C ASN A 136 22.15 -11.84 -8.07
N PHE A 137 21.07 -11.96 -7.26
CA PHE A 137 20.43 -10.80 -6.64
C PHE A 137 20.86 -10.62 -5.19
N LEU A 138 20.95 -11.70 -4.40
CA LEU A 138 21.38 -11.64 -3.00
C LEU A 138 22.90 -11.82 -2.82
N GLY A 139 23.63 -12.32 -3.82
CA GLY A 139 25.09 -12.45 -3.78
C GLY A 139 25.61 -13.52 -2.82
N LEU A 140 24.83 -14.58 -2.56
CA LEU A 140 25.21 -15.67 -1.67
C LEU A 140 26.39 -16.49 -2.21
N GLU A 141 27.28 -16.98 -1.33
CA GLU A 141 28.33 -17.93 -1.70
C GLU A 141 27.76 -19.36 -1.84
N LYS A 142 28.29 -20.12 -2.81
CA LYS A 142 27.89 -21.51 -3.04
C LYS A 142 28.37 -22.39 -1.87
N GLY A 143 27.43 -23.01 -1.16
CA GLY A 143 27.73 -23.91 -0.04
C GLY A 143 26.94 -23.65 1.25
N ARG A 144 26.15 -22.57 1.31
CA ARG A 144 25.25 -22.26 2.44
C ARG A 144 23.79 -22.63 2.11
N PRO A 145 22.96 -22.99 3.13
CA PRO A 145 21.54 -23.27 2.92
C PRO A 145 20.81 -22.00 2.45
N TYR A 146 20.46 -21.95 1.15
CA TYR A 146 19.87 -20.77 0.51
C TYR A 146 18.34 -20.86 0.34
N TYR A 147 17.74 -22.03 0.56
CA TYR A 147 16.31 -22.26 0.31
C TYR A 147 15.41 -21.36 1.18
N TYR A 148 15.59 -21.41 2.51
CA TYR A 148 14.75 -20.64 3.44
C TYR A 148 14.94 -19.14 3.28
N VAL A 149 16.20 -18.69 3.16
CA VAL A 149 16.56 -17.28 2.97
C VAL A 149 15.86 -16.70 1.75
N SER A 150 15.84 -17.45 0.65
CA SER A 150 15.26 -17.00 -0.61
C SER A 150 13.73 -17.01 -0.59
N ILE A 151 13.10 -17.96 0.10
CA ILE A 151 11.63 -17.95 0.29
C ILE A 151 11.20 -16.77 1.15
N PHE A 152 11.89 -16.50 2.27
CA PHE A 152 11.58 -15.35 3.11
C PHE A 152 11.76 -14.02 2.35
N PHE A 153 12.77 -13.95 1.48
CA PHE A 153 12.96 -12.82 0.58
C PHE A 153 11.77 -12.64 -0.39
N LEU A 154 11.30 -13.71 -1.04
CA LEU A 154 10.14 -13.65 -1.93
C LEU A 154 8.87 -13.23 -1.18
N LEU A 155 8.64 -13.79 0.01
CA LEU A 155 7.53 -13.40 0.87
C LEU A 155 7.61 -11.92 1.27
N SER A 156 8.80 -11.40 1.54
CA SER A 156 9.02 -9.99 1.83
C SER A 156 8.68 -9.11 0.63
N LEU A 157 9.04 -9.54 -0.58
CA LEU A 157 8.73 -8.81 -1.82
C LEU A 157 7.21 -8.76 -2.07
N ILE A 158 6.53 -9.89 -1.87
CA ILE A 158 5.06 -9.97 -1.95
C ILE A 158 4.44 -9.05 -0.89
N GLN A 159 4.89 -9.12 0.36
CA GLN A 159 4.41 -8.27 1.43
C GLN A 159 4.64 -6.77 1.12
N ALA A 160 5.82 -6.39 0.60
CA ALA A 160 6.14 -5.02 0.18
C ALA A 160 5.16 -4.48 -0.85
N THR A 161 4.89 -5.30 -1.87
CA THR A 161 4.08 -4.88 -3.02
C THR A 161 2.64 -4.60 -2.61
N PHE A 162 1.99 -5.55 -1.95
CA PHE A 162 0.60 -5.39 -1.48
C PHE A 162 0.48 -4.33 -0.39
N SER A 163 1.38 -4.33 0.59
CA SER A 163 1.34 -3.37 1.70
C SER A 163 1.57 -1.94 1.21
N GLY A 164 2.43 -1.73 0.21
CA GLY A 164 2.65 -0.40 -0.37
C GLY A 164 1.51 0.13 -1.23
N ILE A 165 0.79 -0.74 -1.95
CA ILE A 165 -0.43 -0.34 -2.69
C ILE A 165 -1.50 0.14 -1.69
N VAL A 166 -1.72 -0.63 -0.62
CA VAL A 166 -2.67 -0.26 0.45
C VAL A 166 -2.23 1.04 1.14
N ALA A 167 -0.93 1.19 1.43
CA ALA A 167 -0.38 2.40 2.04
C ALA A 167 -0.67 3.65 1.21
N GLY A 168 -0.47 3.61 -0.11
CA GLY A 168 -0.71 4.78 -0.94
C GLY A 168 -2.20 5.10 -1.18
N GLN A 169 -3.09 4.09 -1.16
CA GLN A 169 -4.53 4.36 -1.16
C GLN A 169 -5.00 5.04 0.12
N ILE A 170 -4.43 4.64 1.27
CA ILE A 170 -4.75 5.25 2.56
C ILE A 170 -4.10 6.64 2.68
N ALA A 171 -2.85 6.81 2.23
CA ALA A 171 -2.15 8.10 2.38
C ALA A 171 -2.69 9.21 1.46
N GLU A 172 -2.92 8.89 0.19
CA GLU A 172 -3.16 9.90 -0.86
C GLU A 172 -4.54 9.73 -1.53
N GLY A 173 -5.34 8.74 -1.12
CA GLY A 173 -6.69 8.51 -1.65
C GLY A 173 -6.74 8.03 -3.10
N SER A 174 -5.59 7.68 -3.70
CA SER A 174 -5.51 7.26 -5.11
C SER A 174 -4.69 5.97 -5.31
N ALA A 175 -5.15 5.10 -6.21
CA ALA A 175 -4.44 3.87 -6.55
C ALA A 175 -3.07 4.14 -7.24
N ARG A 176 -2.95 5.26 -7.96
CA ARG A 176 -1.70 5.68 -8.61
C ARG A 176 -0.61 6.03 -7.59
N ALA A 177 -0.98 6.62 -6.46
CA ALA A 177 -0.08 6.84 -5.35
C ALA A 177 0.42 5.53 -4.74
N GLY A 178 -0.46 4.52 -4.62
CA GLY A 178 -0.14 3.17 -4.17
C GLY A 178 1.06 2.56 -4.90
N ILE A 179 1.16 2.75 -6.22
CA ILE A 179 2.28 2.22 -7.01
C ILE A 179 3.61 2.88 -6.59
N LYS A 180 3.62 4.20 -6.33
CA LYS A 180 4.84 4.90 -5.87
C LYS A 180 5.30 4.37 -4.51
N HIS A 181 4.39 4.26 -3.55
CA HIS A 181 4.67 3.72 -2.21
C HIS A 181 5.11 2.26 -2.26
N SER A 182 4.54 1.45 -3.16
CA SER A 182 4.93 0.06 -3.41
C SER A 182 6.36 -0.07 -3.92
N ILE A 183 6.77 0.76 -4.89
CA ILE A 183 8.14 0.76 -5.41
C ILE A 183 9.14 1.20 -4.32
N ILE A 184 8.78 2.23 -3.53
CA ILE A 184 9.63 2.70 -2.43
C ILE A 184 9.81 1.60 -1.37
N LEU A 185 8.72 0.98 -0.92
CA LEU A 185 8.76 -0.11 0.07
C LEU A 185 9.55 -1.33 -0.43
N MET A 186 9.39 -1.69 -1.71
CA MET A 186 10.16 -2.77 -2.33
C MET A 186 11.65 -2.44 -2.35
N ALA A 187 12.03 -1.22 -2.74
CA ALA A 187 13.43 -0.78 -2.75
C ALA A 187 14.03 -0.78 -1.34
N VAL A 188 13.28 -0.34 -0.33
CA VAL A 188 13.71 -0.36 1.07
C VAL A 188 13.94 -1.79 1.56
N ILE A 189 13.02 -2.72 1.28
CA ILE A 189 13.18 -4.13 1.69
C ILE A 189 14.41 -4.74 1.01
N VAL A 190 14.58 -4.55 -0.30
CA VAL A 190 15.77 -5.06 -1.01
C VAL A 190 17.06 -4.48 -0.43
N ALA A 191 17.10 -3.16 -0.18
CA ALA A 191 18.26 -2.50 0.41
C ALA A 191 18.57 -3.04 1.82
N LEU A 192 17.55 -3.29 2.64
CA LEU A 192 17.70 -3.86 3.98
C LEU A 192 18.24 -5.29 3.93
N TYR A 193 17.76 -6.12 3.00
CA TYR A 193 18.31 -7.46 2.79
C TYR A 193 19.80 -7.39 2.38
N LEU A 194 20.16 -6.53 1.43
CA LEU A 194 21.57 -6.34 1.03
C LEU A 194 22.45 -5.83 2.18
N LEU A 195 21.94 -4.93 3.03
CA LEU A 195 22.64 -4.48 4.24
C LEU A 195 22.82 -5.61 5.25
N LEU A 196 21.81 -6.44 5.48
CA LEU A 196 21.89 -7.59 6.39
C LEU A 196 22.94 -8.61 5.92
N PHE A 197 23.08 -8.80 4.61
CA PHE A 197 24.17 -9.60 4.03
C PHE A 197 25.53 -8.96 4.27
N ARG A 198 25.65 -7.65 4.08
CA ARG A 198 26.92 -6.95 4.29
C ARG A 198 27.38 -7.00 5.75
N ILE A 199 26.44 -7.04 6.69
CA ILE A 199 26.69 -7.13 8.14
C ILE A 199 26.99 -8.60 8.57
N GLY A 200 26.85 -9.58 7.67
CA GLY A 200 27.11 -10.99 7.99
C GLY A 200 26.08 -11.61 8.94
N LEU A 201 24.90 -10.98 9.07
CA LEU A 201 23.85 -11.45 9.96
C LEU A 201 23.11 -12.66 9.35
N ILE A 202 22.97 -12.67 8.02
CA ILE A 202 22.35 -13.76 7.26
C ILE A 202 23.45 -14.32 6.35
N GLY A 203 23.98 -15.50 6.69
CA GLY A 203 25.08 -16.13 5.93
C GLY A 203 26.48 -15.91 6.54
N VAL A 204 26.74 -16.55 7.70
CA VAL A 204 28.10 -16.99 8.07
C VAL A 204 28.27 -18.41 7.53
#